data_AF-A0A139L8X1-F1
#
_entry.id   AF-A0A139L8X1-F1
#
_cell.length_a   1.000
_cell.length_b   1.000
_cell.length_c   1.000
_cell.angle_alpha   90.00
_cell.angle_beta   90.00
_cell.angle_gamma   90.00
#
_symmetry.space_group_name_H-M   'P 1'
#
loop_
_entity.id
_entity.type
_entity.pdbx_description
1 polymer ?
#
loop_
_entity_poly.entity_id
_entity_poly.type
_entity_poly.pdbx_seq_one_letter_code
_entity_poly.pdbx_strand_id
1 'polypeptide(L)'
;MRHQQNKKKTAWKKSRTFGDIKGGRMRIKLKDNIVKREHSLLKPTEFDKCPIYIMENPSRDFYFPITIDHIESVLNQLPEKDVSCITHIWLRKPNSKVNCQSYFTTGSGVYAIILYPFPKNNKISIGKSKPSHKLLTWYKGYASEPVKERDNWYIEFTEENARRYYLERLLMHEIGHCVNVWLVYNKAANYKSENSADNYALNNKLEITY
;
A
#
# COMPACT_ATOMS: atom_id res chain seq x y z
N MET A 1 63.12 6.45 -21.91
CA MET A 1 62.51 6.98 -20.67
C MET A 1 61.05 6.51 -20.60
N ARG A 2 60.75 5.56 -19.72
CA ARG A 2 59.39 5.01 -19.55
C ARG A 2 58.61 5.92 -18.60
N HIS A 3 57.50 6.49 -19.07
CA HIS A 3 56.55 7.19 -18.21
C HIS A 3 56.02 6.24 -17.14
N GLN A 4 56.36 6.53 -15.88
CA GLN A 4 55.80 5.84 -14.72
C GLN A 4 54.28 6.07 -14.69
N GLN A 5 53.52 4.98 -14.80
CA GLN A 5 52.09 4.97 -14.53
C GLN A 5 51.84 5.35 -13.07
N ASN A 6 51.04 6.40 -12.86
CA ASN A 6 50.70 6.90 -11.55
C ASN A 6 49.78 5.89 -10.82
N LYS A 7 50.14 5.56 -9.57
CA LYS A 7 49.54 4.50 -8.74
C LYS A 7 48.03 4.73 -8.52
N LYS A 8 47.27 3.64 -8.68
CA LYS A 8 45.87 3.39 -8.30
C LYS A 8 45.26 4.46 -7.37
N LYS A 9 44.55 5.44 -7.94
CA LYS A 9 43.47 6.11 -7.20
C LYS A 9 42.31 5.13 -7.11
N THR A 10 42.08 4.57 -5.93
CA THR A 10 41.02 3.60 -5.65
C THR A 10 39.65 4.17 -6.06
N ALA A 11 38.92 3.45 -6.90
CA ALA A 11 37.67 3.90 -7.52
C ALA A 11 36.53 4.29 -6.55
N TRP A 12 36.67 3.98 -5.26
CA TRP A 12 35.67 4.27 -4.22
C TRP A 12 35.43 5.76 -3.98
N LYS A 13 36.38 6.65 -4.33
CA LYS A 13 36.22 8.10 -4.13
C LYS A 13 35.39 8.83 -5.21
N LYS A 14 34.92 8.14 -6.27
CA LYS A 14 34.25 8.80 -7.42
C LYS A 14 32.74 8.55 -7.57
N SER A 15 32.11 7.77 -6.70
CA SER A 15 30.69 7.43 -6.87
C SER A 15 29.97 7.43 -5.53
N ARG A 16 29.07 8.42 -5.33
CA ARG A 16 28.10 8.41 -4.21
C ARG A 16 27.19 7.17 -4.24
N THR A 17 27.09 6.52 -5.40
CA THR A 17 26.28 5.31 -5.64
C THR A 17 26.96 3.99 -5.23
N PHE A 18 28.27 3.96 -4.95
CA PHE A 18 28.97 2.69 -4.71
C PHE A 18 28.59 2.02 -3.38
N GLY A 19 28.27 2.82 -2.33
CA GLY A 19 27.78 2.31 -1.04
C GLY A 19 26.31 1.90 -1.03
N ASP A 20 25.53 2.42 -1.99
CA ASP A 20 24.10 2.09 -2.16
C ASP A 20 23.88 0.85 -3.01
N ILE A 21 24.77 0.58 -3.97
CA ILE A 21 24.63 -0.54 -4.91
C ILE A 21 25.23 -1.84 -4.33
N LYS A 22 26.34 -1.78 -3.58
CA LYS A 22 26.99 -2.99 -3.05
C LYS A 22 26.51 -3.34 -1.65
N GLY A 23 25.48 -4.18 -1.59
CA GLY A 23 25.16 -5.01 -0.42
C GLY A 23 26.17 -6.16 -0.25
N GLY A 24 26.18 -6.79 0.92
CA GLY A 24 27.17 -7.81 1.31
C GLY A 24 27.27 -9.04 0.38
N ARG A 25 28.22 -9.94 0.68
CA ARG A 25 28.72 -11.04 -0.17
C ARG A 25 27.68 -11.92 -0.90
N MET A 26 26.42 -11.95 -0.48
CA MET A 26 25.39 -12.77 -1.12
C MET A 26 24.40 -12.03 -2.03
N ARG A 27 24.14 -10.71 -1.88
CA ARG A 27 23.14 -9.99 -2.70
C ARG A 27 23.43 -8.48 -2.86
N ILE A 28 23.04 -7.96 -4.03
CA ILE A 28 22.99 -6.52 -4.34
C ILE A 28 21.81 -5.91 -3.57
N LYS A 29 22.01 -4.79 -2.86
CA LYS A 29 20.98 -4.09 -2.04
C LYS A 29 19.65 -3.87 -2.79
N LEU A 30 19.69 -3.63 -4.10
CA LEU A 30 18.48 -3.48 -4.94
C LEU A 30 17.57 -4.72 -4.97
N LYS A 31 18.13 -5.93 -4.80
CA LYS A 31 17.34 -7.17 -4.72
C LYS A 31 16.70 -7.40 -3.34
N ASP A 32 17.01 -6.59 -2.34
CA ASP A 32 16.41 -6.69 -1.00
C ASP A 32 15.04 -6.01 -0.87
N ASN A 33 14.35 -5.73 -1.99
CA ASN A 33 13.06 -5.00 -1.99
C ASN A 33 13.14 -3.65 -1.24
N ILE A 34 14.29 -2.96 -1.31
CA ILE A 34 14.49 -1.60 -0.76
C ILE A 34 13.60 -0.55 -1.46
N VAL A 35 12.84 -0.93 -2.50
CA VAL A 35 11.77 -0.09 -3.06
C VAL A 35 10.59 0.06 -2.08
N LYS A 36 10.45 -0.81 -1.07
CA LYS A 36 9.40 -0.72 -0.03
C LYS A 36 9.76 0.16 1.16
N ARG A 37 10.93 0.82 1.16
CA ARG A 37 11.16 1.90 2.11
C ARG A 37 10.58 3.16 1.51
N GLU A 38 9.44 3.55 2.04
CA GLU A 38 8.96 4.92 1.98
C GLU A 38 9.96 5.80 2.77
N HIS A 39 11.16 6.01 2.20
CA HIS A 39 12.30 6.68 2.84
C HIS A 39 12.01 8.15 3.21
N SER A 40 10.84 8.67 2.83
CA SER A 40 10.33 9.98 3.17
C SER A 40 9.51 10.02 4.46
N LEU A 41 9.04 8.88 4.98
CA LEU A 41 8.25 8.87 6.20
C LEU A 41 9.17 8.82 7.42
N LEU A 42 9.01 9.79 8.31
CA LEU A 42 9.71 9.85 9.58
C LEU A 42 8.87 9.17 10.65
N LYS A 43 9.52 8.50 11.61
CA LYS A 43 8.84 8.01 12.80
C LYS A 43 8.17 9.20 13.50
N PRO A 44 6.88 9.10 13.91
CA PRO A 44 6.27 10.13 14.73
C PRO A 44 7.03 10.32 16.05
N THR A 45 7.08 11.56 16.51
CA THR A 45 7.53 11.92 17.85
C THR A 45 6.46 11.61 18.89
N GLU A 46 6.81 11.66 20.17
CA GLU A 46 5.86 11.42 21.27
C GLU A 46 4.75 12.47 21.36
N PHE A 47 4.93 13.62 20.72
CA PHE A 47 3.97 14.73 20.70
C PHE A 47 3.08 14.74 19.45
N ASP A 48 3.38 13.91 18.45
CA ASP A 48 2.61 13.86 17.22
C ASP A 48 1.31 13.09 17.43
N LYS A 49 0.19 13.70 17.01
CA LYS A 49 -1.10 13.00 16.98
C LYS A 49 -1.09 12.00 15.82
N CYS A 50 -1.21 10.72 16.14
CA CYS A 50 -1.32 9.66 15.15
C CYS A 50 -2.78 9.28 14.86
N PRO A 51 -3.12 8.88 13.62
CA PRO A 51 -2.24 8.84 12.45
C PRO A 51 -1.92 10.22 11.86
N ILE A 52 -0.72 10.37 11.30
CA ILE A 52 -0.36 11.53 10.48
C ILE A 52 -0.92 11.31 9.06
N TYR A 53 -1.78 12.23 8.61
CA TYR A 53 -2.38 12.16 7.28
C TYR A 53 -1.55 12.90 6.24
N ILE A 54 -1.32 12.23 5.11
CA ILE A 54 -0.65 12.81 3.95
C ILE A 54 -1.55 12.61 2.73
N MET A 55 -1.84 13.68 2.00
CA MET A 55 -2.64 13.60 0.78
C MET A 55 -1.90 14.28 -0.37
N GLU A 56 -1.67 13.52 -1.44
CA GLU A 56 -1.15 14.03 -2.70
C GLU A 56 -2.30 14.36 -3.65
N ASN A 57 -2.06 15.28 -4.60
CA ASN A 57 -3.01 15.51 -5.67
C ASN A 57 -2.98 14.33 -6.65
N PRO A 58 -4.11 13.66 -6.93
CA PRO A 58 -4.15 12.57 -7.91
C PRO A 58 -3.86 13.10 -9.32
N SER A 59 -3.33 12.22 -10.19
CA SER A 59 -3.16 12.52 -11.62
C SER A 59 -4.51 12.77 -12.30
N ARG A 60 -4.48 13.43 -13.47
CA ARG A 60 -5.68 13.85 -14.24
C ARG A 60 -6.78 12.78 -14.35
N ASP A 61 -6.40 11.53 -14.58
CA ASP A 61 -7.33 10.42 -14.85
C ASP A 61 -7.76 9.66 -13.60
N PHE A 62 -7.40 10.16 -12.42
CA PHE A 62 -7.64 9.53 -11.13
C PHE A 62 -8.29 10.50 -10.14
N TYR A 63 -8.91 9.96 -9.10
CA TYR A 63 -9.48 10.69 -7.98
C TYR A 63 -9.43 9.85 -6.70
N PHE A 64 -9.47 10.45 -5.53
CA PHE A 64 -9.67 9.71 -4.28
C PHE A 64 -11.17 9.62 -3.99
N PRO A 65 -11.76 8.41 -3.87
CA PRO A 65 -13.18 8.27 -3.53
C PRO A 65 -13.53 8.70 -2.10
N ILE A 66 -12.51 8.86 -1.26
CA ILE A 66 -12.60 9.14 0.17
C ILE A 66 -11.79 10.41 0.52
N THR A 67 -12.17 11.06 1.61
CA THR A 67 -11.44 12.18 2.23
C THR A 67 -10.78 11.73 3.52
N ILE A 68 -9.96 12.59 4.13
CA ILE A 68 -9.39 12.33 5.46
C ILE A 68 -10.50 12.20 6.50
N ASP A 69 -11.54 13.04 6.45
CA ASP A 69 -12.66 13.00 7.39
C ASP A 69 -13.41 11.65 7.35
N HIS A 70 -13.58 11.06 6.16
CA HIS A 70 -14.17 9.72 6.06
C HIS A 70 -13.30 8.67 6.75
N ILE A 71 -11.98 8.76 6.62
CA ILE A 71 -11.04 7.83 7.26
C ILE A 71 -11.10 8.02 8.78
N GLU A 72 -11.05 9.26 9.27
CA GLU A 72 -11.16 9.56 10.70
C GLU A 72 -12.47 9.02 11.29
N SER A 73 -13.59 9.20 10.59
CA SER A 73 -14.88 8.65 11.00
C SER A 73 -14.84 7.13 11.17
N VAL A 74 -14.21 6.41 10.24
CA VAL A 74 -14.02 4.96 10.34
C VAL A 74 -13.13 4.60 11.52
N LEU A 75 -11.98 5.25 11.67
CA LEU A 75 -11.04 4.94 12.75
C LEU A 75 -11.66 5.18 14.14
N ASN A 76 -12.49 6.21 14.29
CA ASN A 76 -13.17 6.52 15.55
C ASN A 76 -14.24 5.48 15.93
N GLN A 77 -14.74 4.69 14.98
CA GLN A 77 -15.67 3.58 15.25
C GLN A 77 -14.96 2.30 15.70
N LEU A 78 -13.64 2.21 15.50
CA LEU A 78 -12.87 1.01 15.80
C LEU A 78 -12.31 1.02 17.23
N PRO A 79 -12.07 -0.15 17.83
CA PRO A 79 -11.37 -0.23 19.11
C PRO A 79 -10.00 0.45 19.04
N GLU A 80 -9.67 1.26 20.04
CA GLU A 80 -8.39 2.00 20.09
C GLU A 80 -7.18 1.10 19.87
N LYS A 81 -7.20 -0.13 20.41
CA LYS A 81 -6.15 -1.13 20.21
C LYS A 81 -5.85 -1.43 18.74
N ASP A 82 -6.87 -1.40 17.87
CA ASP A 82 -6.73 -1.77 16.45
C ASP A 82 -6.16 -0.60 15.63
N VAL A 83 -6.40 0.63 16.09
CA VAL A 83 -5.96 1.86 15.43
C VAL A 83 -4.61 2.35 15.96
N SER A 84 -4.30 2.06 17.23
CA SER A 84 -3.12 2.58 17.95
C SER A 84 -1.77 2.30 17.27
N CYS A 85 -1.68 1.23 16.48
CA CYS A 85 -0.47 0.89 15.75
C CYS A 85 -0.24 1.76 14.51
N ILE A 86 -1.27 2.44 14.00
CA ILE A 86 -1.21 3.18 12.74
C ILE A 86 -0.56 4.54 12.98
N THR A 87 0.60 4.74 12.38
CA THR A 87 1.34 6.01 12.48
C THR A 87 1.01 6.97 11.35
N HIS A 88 0.73 6.46 10.16
CA HIS A 88 0.52 7.26 8.96
C HIS A 88 -0.58 6.68 8.09
N ILE A 89 -1.37 7.55 7.49
CA ILE A 89 -2.26 7.21 6.39
C ILE A 89 -1.96 8.14 5.22
N TRP A 90 -1.57 7.55 4.10
CA TRP A 90 -1.13 8.29 2.93
C TRP A 90 -2.02 8.00 1.72
N LEU A 91 -2.82 9.00 1.35
CA LEU A 91 -3.49 9.10 0.05
C LEU A 91 -2.45 9.50 -1.00
N ARG A 92 -1.87 8.51 -1.68
CA ARG A 92 -0.68 8.69 -2.52
C ARG A 92 -1.01 8.53 -4.00
N LYS A 93 -0.42 9.33 -4.87
CA LYS A 93 -0.57 9.15 -6.32
C LYS A 93 0.06 7.80 -6.78
N PRO A 94 -0.50 7.15 -7.81
CA PRO A 94 -0.01 5.85 -8.24
C PRO A 94 1.38 6.01 -8.85
N ASN A 95 2.27 5.07 -8.55
CA ASN A 95 3.49 4.91 -9.32
C ASN A 95 3.20 3.93 -10.46
N SER A 96 3.66 4.22 -11.67
CA SER A 96 3.52 3.39 -12.89
C SER A 96 3.83 1.89 -12.73
N LYS A 97 4.50 1.50 -11.64
CA LYS A 97 4.94 0.13 -11.33
C LYS A 97 4.04 -0.60 -10.32
N VAL A 98 3.05 0.08 -9.73
CA VAL A 98 2.25 -0.48 -8.64
C VAL A 98 0.87 -0.88 -9.17
N ASN A 99 0.56 -2.16 -9.05
CA ASN A 99 -0.70 -2.78 -9.48
C ASN A 99 -1.53 -3.24 -8.28
N CYS A 100 -1.69 -2.36 -7.29
CA CYS A 100 -2.57 -2.57 -6.14
C CYS A 100 -3.27 -1.25 -5.80
N GLN A 101 -4.42 -1.35 -5.12
CA GLN A 101 -5.22 -0.20 -4.69
C GLN A 101 -4.73 0.35 -3.35
N SER A 102 -4.08 -0.48 -2.55
CA SER A 102 -3.50 -0.12 -1.26
C SER A 102 -2.39 -1.08 -0.87
N TYR A 103 -1.64 -0.72 0.17
CA TYR A 103 -0.84 -1.66 0.95
C TYR A 103 -0.48 -1.06 2.31
N PHE A 104 -0.32 -1.96 3.28
CA PHE A 104 0.31 -1.68 4.55
C PHE A 104 1.83 -1.89 4.46
N THR A 105 2.59 -0.99 5.07
CA THR A 105 4.04 -1.13 5.23
C THR A 105 4.48 -0.74 6.62
N THR A 106 5.55 -1.39 7.08
CA THR A 106 6.15 -1.11 8.37
C THR A 106 7.67 -1.14 8.32
N GLY A 107 8.31 -0.30 9.12
CA GLY A 107 9.75 -0.26 9.31
C GLY A 107 10.21 1.00 10.02
N SER A 108 11.30 0.91 10.77
CA SER A 108 11.92 2.07 11.43
C SER A 108 10.97 2.88 12.34
N GLY A 109 10.00 2.20 12.97
CA GLY A 109 8.99 2.84 13.82
C GLY A 109 7.82 3.48 13.07
N VAL A 110 7.76 3.34 11.75
CA VAL A 110 6.63 3.73 10.91
C VAL A 110 5.77 2.50 10.63
N TYR A 111 4.46 2.67 10.76
CA TYR A 111 3.40 1.76 10.35
C TYR A 111 2.41 2.57 9.52
N ALA A 112 2.45 2.37 8.21
CA ALA A 112 1.77 3.24 7.27
C ALA A 112 0.80 2.45 6.40
N ILE A 113 -0.41 2.99 6.26
CA ILE A 113 -1.39 2.55 5.27
C ILE A 113 -1.27 3.50 4.07
N ILE A 114 -1.01 2.93 2.90
CA ILE A 114 -0.96 3.68 1.65
C ILE A 114 -2.20 3.31 0.84
N LEU A 115 -2.98 4.32 0.43
CA LEU A 115 -4.13 4.17 -0.43
C LEU A 115 -3.87 4.92 -1.75
N TYR A 116 -4.07 4.24 -2.88
CA TYR A 116 -3.94 4.81 -4.21
C TYR A 116 -5.28 5.34 -4.72
N PRO A 117 -5.29 6.36 -5.59
CA PRO A 117 -6.53 6.90 -6.13
C PRO A 117 -7.15 5.95 -7.15
N PHE A 118 -8.45 6.09 -7.30
CA PHE A 118 -9.30 5.32 -8.19
C PHE A 118 -9.34 5.95 -9.59
N PRO A 119 -9.45 5.15 -10.67
CA PRO A 119 -9.54 5.70 -12.02
C PRO A 119 -10.91 6.36 -12.25
N LYS A 120 -10.93 7.51 -12.94
CA LYS A 120 -12.16 8.28 -13.20
C LYS A 120 -13.19 7.59 -14.10
N ASN A 121 -12.77 6.57 -14.84
CA ASN A 121 -13.70 5.73 -15.60
C ASN A 121 -14.40 4.68 -14.71
N ASN A 122 -14.12 4.68 -13.41
CA ASN A 122 -14.61 3.77 -12.39
C ASN A 122 -14.44 2.27 -12.68
N LYS A 123 -13.44 1.92 -13.49
CA LYS A 123 -13.17 0.52 -13.87
C LYS A 123 -11.84 0.04 -13.31
N ILE A 124 -11.84 -1.11 -12.67
CA ILE A 124 -10.62 -1.82 -12.26
C ILE A 124 -10.41 -3.02 -13.17
N SER A 125 -9.19 -3.19 -13.68
CA SER A 125 -8.78 -4.42 -14.34
C SER A 125 -8.43 -5.48 -13.29
N ILE A 126 -9.04 -6.66 -13.41
CA ILE A 126 -8.83 -7.81 -12.51
C ILE A 126 -8.02 -8.93 -13.19
N GLY A 127 -7.32 -8.60 -14.28
CA GLY A 127 -6.37 -9.46 -14.97
C GLY A 127 -6.90 -10.10 -16.24
N LYS A 128 -6.05 -10.90 -16.91
CA LYS A 128 -6.35 -11.54 -18.20
C LYS A 128 -7.13 -12.84 -18.07
N SER A 129 -6.88 -13.56 -16.99
CA SER A 129 -7.52 -14.85 -16.70
C SER A 129 -8.91 -14.64 -16.09
N LYS A 130 -9.77 -15.66 -16.21
CA LYS A 130 -11.06 -15.67 -15.54
C LYS A 130 -10.87 -15.38 -14.03
N PRO A 131 -11.60 -14.42 -13.45
CA PRO A 131 -11.49 -14.08 -12.03
C PRO A 131 -11.75 -15.29 -11.14
N SER A 132 -10.98 -15.42 -10.06
CA SER A 132 -11.19 -16.46 -9.07
C SER A 132 -12.40 -16.14 -8.20
N HIS A 133 -13.03 -17.17 -7.61
CA HIS A 133 -14.15 -16.96 -6.69
C HIS A 133 -13.76 -16.07 -5.49
N LYS A 134 -12.55 -16.23 -4.94
CA LYS A 134 -12.04 -15.37 -3.86
C LYS A 134 -12.04 -13.90 -4.26
N LEU A 135 -11.59 -13.59 -5.49
CA LEU A 135 -11.56 -12.23 -6.02
C LEU A 135 -12.98 -11.67 -6.22
N LEU A 136 -13.92 -12.48 -6.69
CA LEU A 136 -15.31 -12.06 -6.85
C LEU A 136 -15.97 -11.78 -5.50
N THR A 137 -15.73 -12.62 -4.49
CA THR A 137 -16.20 -12.39 -3.12
C THR A 137 -15.66 -11.09 -2.56
N TRP A 138 -14.40 -10.72 -2.87
CA TRP A 138 -13.79 -9.47 -2.41
C TRP A 138 -14.58 -8.23 -2.84
N TYR A 139 -15.01 -8.21 -4.11
CA TYR A 139 -15.71 -7.08 -4.73
C TYR A 139 -17.24 -7.16 -4.64
N LYS A 140 -17.77 -8.28 -4.14
CA LYS A 140 -19.21 -8.52 -4.05
C LYS A 140 -19.90 -7.43 -3.21
N GLY A 141 -20.92 -6.82 -3.79
CA GLY A 141 -21.70 -5.73 -3.17
C GLY A 141 -21.14 -4.33 -3.41
N TYR A 142 -19.96 -4.22 -4.03
CA TYR A 142 -19.35 -2.93 -4.39
C TYR A 142 -19.23 -2.74 -5.90
N ALA A 143 -18.88 -3.81 -6.63
CA ALA A 143 -18.66 -3.71 -8.06
C ALA A 143 -19.73 -4.45 -8.87
N SER A 144 -19.78 -4.14 -10.17
CA SER A 144 -20.55 -4.90 -11.15
C SER A 144 -20.07 -6.35 -11.26
N GLU A 145 -20.87 -7.18 -11.90
CA GLU A 145 -20.39 -8.48 -12.38
C GLU A 145 -19.19 -8.27 -13.35
N PRO A 146 -18.21 -9.20 -13.36
CA PRO A 146 -17.06 -9.09 -14.24
C PRO A 146 -17.43 -9.12 -15.72
N VAL A 147 -16.89 -8.16 -16.47
CA VAL A 147 -17.04 -8.09 -17.92
C VAL A 147 -15.69 -8.32 -18.57
N LYS A 148 -15.64 -9.19 -19.58
CA LYS A 148 -14.44 -9.39 -20.39
C LYS A 148 -14.43 -8.35 -21.52
N GLU A 149 -13.46 -7.44 -21.49
CA GLU A 149 -13.21 -6.48 -22.56
C GLU A 149 -11.84 -6.78 -23.19
N ARG A 150 -11.83 -7.19 -24.47
CA ARG A 150 -10.62 -7.67 -25.17
C ARG A 150 -9.96 -8.83 -24.39
N ASP A 151 -8.73 -8.65 -23.94
CA ASP A 151 -7.93 -9.65 -23.23
C ASP A 151 -7.97 -9.52 -21.70
N ASN A 152 -8.68 -8.54 -21.15
CA ASN A 152 -8.73 -8.29 -19.71
C ASN A 152 -10.16 -8.38 -19.19
N TRP A 153 -10.27 -8.82 -17.94
CA TRP A 153 -11.49 -8.73 -17.17
C TRP A 153 -11.51 -7.42 -16.40
N TYR A 154 -12.68 -6.81 -16.36
CA TYR A 154 -12.94 -5.56 -15.66
C TYR A 154 -14.15 -5.70 -14.75
N ILE A 155 -14.14 -4.89 -13.71
CA ILE A 155 -15.30 -4.62 -12.85
C ILE A 155 -15.48 -3.11 -12.79
N GLU A 156 -16.74 -2.69 -12.71
CA GLU A 156 -17.13 -1.29 -12.72
C GLU A 156 -17.77 -0.92 -11.39
N PHE A 157 -17.57 0.32 -10.96
CA PHE A 157 -18.09 0.86 -9.71
C PHE A 157 -18.90 2.12 -10.00
N THR A 158 -19.89 2.39 -9.15
CA THR A 158 -20.38 3.76 -8.99
C THR A 158 -19.40 4.52 -8.09
N GLU A 159 -19.42 5.86 -8.12
CA GLU A 159 -18.57 6.66 -7.24
C GLU A 159 -18.86 6.36 -5.76
N GLU A 160 -20.15 6.21 -5.42
CA GLU A 160 -20.60 5.78 -4.10
C GLU A 160 -19.99 4.44 -3.73
N ASN A 161 -20.15 3.40 -4.56
CA ASN A 161 -19.60 2.09 -4.24
C ASN A 161 -18.07 2.06 -4.18
N ALA A 162 -17.37 2.90 -4.96
CA ALA A 162 -15.93 3.04 -4.84
C ALA A 162 -15.55 3.61 -3.47
N ARG A 163 -16.30 4.61 -2.96
CA ARG A 163 -16.12 5.13 -1.59
C ARG A 163 -16.38 4.04 -0.55
N ARG A 164 -17.50 3.33 -0.65
CA ARG A 164 -17.86 2.22 0.24
C ARG A 164 -16.78 1.13 0.25
N TYR A 165 -16.32 0.73 -0.92
CA TYR A 165 -15.23 -0.24 -1.08
C TYR A 165 -13.94 0.23 -0.38
N TYR A 166 -13.56 1.49 -0.55
CA TYR A 166 -12.37 2.03 0.09
C TYR A 166 -12.45 2.02 1.61
N LEU A 167 -13.60 2.38 2.18
CA LEU A 167 -13.79 2.47 3.64
C LEU A 167 -14.07 1.11 4.28
N GLU A 168 -15.07 0.40 3.78
CA GLU A 168 -15.60 -0.83 4.39
C GLU A 168 -14.72 -2.05 4.12
N ARG A 169 -13.99 -2.07 3.00
CA ARG A 169 -13.21 -3.24 2.58
C ARG A 169 -11.71 -2.97 2.55
N LEU A 170 -11.28 -1.98 1.78
CA LEU A 170 -9.86 -1.75 1.51
C LEU A 170 -9.11 -1.23 2.74
N LEU A 171 -9.61 -0.16 3.37
CA LEU A 171 -9.02 0.40 4.59
C LEU A 171 -9.01 -0.64 5.72
N MET A 172 -10.13 -1.33 5.93
CA MET A 172 -10.25 -2.37 6.96
C MET A 172 -9.23 -3.50 6.77
N HIS A 173 -8.94 -3.90 5.53
CA HIS A 173 -7.92 -4.89 5.23
C HIS A 173 -6.53 -4.44 5.69
N GLU A 174 -6.16 -3.20 5.37
CA GLU A 174 -4.85 -2.66 5.77
C GLU A 174 -4.74 -2.46 7.29
N ILE A 175 -5.83 -2.11 7.96
CA ILE A 175 -5.91 -2.10 9.43
C ILE A 175 -5.70 -3.52 9.97
N GLY A 176 -6.30 -4.55 9.33
CA GLY A 176 -6.10 -5.96 9.70
C GLY A 176 -4.63 -6.41 9.64
N HIS A 177 -3.85 -5.88 8.69
CA HIS A 177 -2.40 -6.07 8.66
C HIS A 177 -1.68 -5.39 9.84
N CYS A 178 -2.12 -4.19 10.24
CA CYS A 178 -1.57 -3.48 11.40
C CYS A 178 -1.88 -4.22 12.71
N VAL A 179 -3.13 -4.66 12.90
CA VAL A 179 -3.57 -5.46 14.06
C VAL A 179 -2.72 -6.72 14.23
N ASN A 180 -2.37 -7.38 13.13
CA ASN A 180 -1.58 -8.61 13.12
C ASN A 180 -0.18 -8.39 12.52
N VAL A 181 0.47 -7.27 12.87
CA VAL A 181 1.74 -6.86 12.25
C VAL A 181 2.86 -7.89 12.38
N TRP A 182 2.84 -8.74 13.40
CA TRP A 182 3.82 -9.82 13.54
C TRP A 182 3.80 -10.80 12.36
N LEU A 183 2.64 -11.00 11.72
CA LEU A 183 2.53 -11.83 10.52
C LEU A 183 3.19 -11.17 9.31
N VAL A 184 3.17 -9.84 9.25
CA VAL A 184 3.79 -9.04 8.17
C VAL A 184 5.32 -9.15 8.21
N TYR A 185 5.91 -9.26 9.39
CA TYR A 185 7.36 -9.45 9.54
C TYR A 185 7.84 -10.82 9.03
N ASN A 186 6.98 -11.83 9.03
CA ASN A 186 7.33 -13.17 8.60
C ASN A 186 6.92 -13.44 7.15
N LYS A 187 7.88 -13.35 6.22
CA LYS A 187 7.64 -13.61 4.79
C LYS A 187 7.05 -14.99 4.50
N ALA A 188 7.37 -16.01 5.30
CA ALA A 188 6.80 -17.35 5.14
C ALA A 188 5.32 -17.41 5.57
N ALA A 189 4.86 -16.40 6.32
CA ALA A 189 3.49 -16.26 6.79
C ALA A 189 2.65 -15.31 5.93
N ASN A 190 3.13 -14.86 4.75
CA ASN A 190 2.38 -13.93 3.89
C ASN A 190 0.93 -14.40 3.65
N TYR A 191 0.73 -15.66 3.26
CA TYR A 191 -0.62 -16.21 3.06
C TYR A 191 -1.51 -16.11 4.31
N LYS A 192 -0.93 -16.32 5.50
CA LYS A 192 -1.64 -16.16 6.77
C LYS A 192 -1.94 -14.69 7.07
N SER A 193 -1.00 -13.79 6.75
CA SER A 193 -1.18 -12.34 6.91
C SER A 193 -2.32 -11.81 6.06
N GLU A 194 -2.34 -12.14 4.75
CA GLU A 194 -3.40 -11.75 3.81
C GLU A 194 -4.77 -12.29 4.26
N ASN A 195 -4.86 -13.57 4.63
CA ASN A 195 -6.12 -14.14 5.10
C ASN A 195 -6.58 -13.54 6.44
N SER A 196 -5.65 -13.18 7.33
CA SER A 196 -5.98 -12.50 8.58
C SER A 196 -6.57 -11.11 8.31
N ALA A 197 -5.97 -10.37 7.38
CA ALA A 197 -6.46 -9.06 6.94
C ALA A 197 -7.82 -9.16 6.23
N ASP A 198 -7.99 -10.12 5.32
CA ASP A 198 -9.27 -10.42 4.67
C ASP A 198 -10.37 -10.71 5.69
N ASN A 199 -10.09 -11.58 6.66
CA ASN A 199 -11.05 -11.94 7.71
C ASN A 199 -11.41 -10.73 8.59
N TYR A 200 -10.44 -9.89 8.92
CA TYR A 200 -10.69 -8.66 9.67
C TYR A 200 -11.64 -7.74 8.89
N ALA A 201 -11.40 -7.54 7.60
CA ALA A 201 -12.24 -6.71 6.73
C ALA A 201 -13.63 -7.31 6.45
N LEU A 202 -13.79 -8.63 6.49
CA LEU A 202 -15.08 -9.29 6.25
C LEU A 202 -15.97 -9.32 7.51
N ASN A 203 -15.37 -9.39 8.69
CA ASN A 203 -16.09 -9.57 9.95
C ASN A 203 -16.43 -8.25 10.66
N ASN A 204 -15.64 -7.19 10.46
CA ASN A 204 -15.95 -5.88 11.02
C ASN A 204 -16.92 -5.13 10.11
N LYS A 205 -18.19 -5.09 10.51
CA LYS A 205 -19.21 -4.27 9.86
C LYS A 205 -19.20 -2.90 10.50
N LEU A 206 -18.94 -1.87 9.70
CA LEU A 206 -19.06 -0.48 10.10
C LEU A 206 -20.49 0.00 9.89
N GLU A 207 -21.00 0.82 10.80
CA GLU A 207 -22.24 1.59 10.60
C GLU A 207 -21.85 2.95 10.03
N ILE A 208 -21.53 2.98 8.73
CA ILE A 208 -21.18 4.24 8.06
C ILE A 208 -22.47 4.95 7.66
N THR A 209 -22.76 6.08 8.32
CA THR A 209 -23.73 7.06 7.84
C THR A 209 -23.07 7.94 6.77
N TYR A 210 -23.62 7.92 5.57
CA TYR A 210 -23.17 8.70 4.41
C TYR A 210 -23.81 10.09 4.35
#